data_AF-A0A3C1WPG4-F1
#
_entry.id   AF-A0A3C1WPG4-F1
#
_cell.length_a   1.000
_cell.length_b   1.000
_cell.length_c   1.000
_cell.angle_alpha   90.00
_cell.angle_beta   90.00
_cell.angle_gamma   90.00
#
_symmetry.space_group_name_H-M   'P 1'
#
loop_
_entity.id
_entity.type
_entity.pdbx_description
1 polymer ?
#
loop_
_entity_poly.entity_id
_entity_poly.type
_entity_poly.pdbx_seq_one_letter_code
_entity_poly.pdbx_strand_id
1 'polypeptide(L)'
;MFEAYLWLKKGSKRPDIIVSQVDIHDPAALQTIKFLESKNKLKDAKLVAFTTELLEDSQKTWVMSEGADAVFEKKNLMNDMSNYINYLNVKKSAASNSKKKKSAKE
;
A
#
# COMPACT_ATOMS: atom_id res chain seq x y z
N MET A 1 -16.61 3.47 0.88
CA MET A 1 -15.94 2.38 0.12
C MET A 1 -16.47 2.20 -1.30
N PHE A 2 -17.80 2.07 -1.49
CA PHE A 2 -18.41 1.89 -2.82
C PHE A 2 -18.05 3.01 -3.83
N GLU A 3 -18.03 4.28 -3.38
CA GLU A 3 -17.65 5.41 -4.23
C GLU A 3 -16.18 5.38 -4.67
N ALA A 4 -15.25 5.05 -3.77
CA ALA A 4 -13.84 4.87 -4.11
C ALA A 4 -13.67 3.73 -5.14
N TYR A 5 -14.42 2.63 -5.00
CA TYR A 5 -14.43 1.56 -6.00
C TYR A 5 -15.03 2.01 -7.34
N LEU A 6 -16.10 2.81 -7.34
CA LEU A 6 -16.64 3.39 -8.57
C LEU A 6 -15.63 4.32 -9.25
N TRP A 7 -14.85 5.07 -8.48
CA TRP A 7 -13.77 5.91 -9.00
C TRP A 7 -12.67 5.06 -9.65
N LEU A 8 -12.25 3.97 -9.00
CA LEU A 8 -11.30 3.00 -9.55
C LEU A 8 -11.82 2.28 -10.80
N LYS A 9 -13.14 2.07 -10.90
CA LYS A 9 -13.78 1.41 -12.04
C LYS A 9 -13.97 2.36 -13.24
N LYS A 10 -14.24 3.65 -12.98
CA LYS A 10 -14.49 4.68 -14.00
C LYS A 10 -13.22 5.39 -14.48
N GLY A 11 -12.17 5.44 -13.65
CA GLY A 11 -10.89 6.03 -14.00
C GLY A 11 -10.11 5.18 -15.00
N SER A 12 -9.56 5.83 -16.04
CA SER A 12 -8.65 5.19 -17.00
C SER A 12 -7.23 4.99 -16.43
N LYS A 13 -6.87 5.71 -15.36
CA LYS A 13 -5.62 5.52 -14.63
C LYS A 13 -5.85 4.69 -13.37
N ARG A 14 -5.05 3.63 -13.23
CA ARG A 14 -4.94 2.84 -12.01
C ARG A 14 -4.10 3.61 -10.99
N PRO A 15 -4.45 3.59 -9.70
CA PRO A 15 -3.61 4.21 -8.68
C PRO A 15 -2.34 3.39 -8.46
N ASP A 16 -1.23 4.08 -8.19
CA ASP A 16 0.01 3.44 -7.73
C ASP A 16 -0.03 3.13 -6.23
N ILE A 17 -0.79 3.92 -5.45
CA ILE A 17 -0.93 3.78 -4.00
C ILE A 17 -2.40 4.00 -3.62
N ILE A 18 -2.92 3.14 -2.75
CA ILE A 18 -4.24 3.26 -2.13
C ILE A 18 -4.02 3.38 -0.64
N VAL A 19 -4.55 4.46 -0.05
CA VAL A 19 -4.47 4.71 1.39
C VAL A 19 -5.85 4.53 1.98
N SER A 20 -6.01 3.62 2.93
CA SER A 20 -7.31 3.34 3.56
C SER A 20 -7.20 3.39 5.08
N GLN A 21 -8.19 4.00 5.70
CA GLN A 21 -8.36 3.87 7.14
C GLN A 21 -8.82 2.46 7.46
N VAL A 22 -8.27 1.88 8.51
CA VAL A 22 -8.70 0.61 9.10
C VAL A 22 -8.92 0.80 10.59
N ASP A 23 -9.93 0.12 11.09
CA ASP A 23 -10.13 -0.10 12.52
C ASP A 23 -9.61 -1.51 12.82
N ILE A 24 -8.69 -1.64 13.77
CA ILE A 24 -8.05 -2.92 14.10
C ILE A 24 -9.00 -3.78 14.95
N HIS A 25 -9.91 -3.15 15.68
CA HIS A 25 -10.87 -3.84 16.52
C HIS A 25 -12.11 -4.30 15.75
N ASP A 26 -12.31 -3.80 14.53
CA ASP A 26 -13.36 -4.23 13.63
C ASP A 26 -12.83 -5.12 12.50
N PRO A 27 -13.04 -6.45 12.55
CA PRO A 27 -12.69 -7.35 11.47
C PRO A 27 -13.31 -6.98 10.12
N ALA A 28 -14.46 -6.29 10.11
CA ALA A 28 -15.10 -5.83 8.89
C ALA A 28 -14.30 -4.72 8.18
N ALA A 29 -13.57 -3.89 8.94
CA ALA A 29 -12.68 -2.90 8.37
C ALA A 29 -11.51 -3.55 7.60
N LEU A 30 -11.01 -4.71 8.07
CA LEU A 30 -9.96 -5.47 7.40
C LEU A 30 -10.43 -6.18 6.12
N GLN A 31 -11.73 -6.50 6.02
CA GLN A 31 -12.31 -7.02 4.77
C GLN A 31 -12.12 -6.03 3.61
N THR A 32 -11.99 -4.74 3.90
CA THR A 32 -11.71 -3.72 2.89
C THR A 32 -10.34 -3.96 2.24
N ILE A 33 -9.31 -4.19 3.06
CA ILE A 33 -7.94 -4.45 2.58
C ILE A 33 -7.91 -5.74 1.76
N LYS A 34 -8.49 -6.81 2.31
CA LYS A 34 -8.60 -8.11 1.64
C LYS A 34 -9.35 -8.02 0.30
N PHE A 35 -10.44 -7.26 0.26
CA PHE A 35 -11.19 -7.04 -0.97
C PHE A 35 -10.35 -6.31 -2.02
N LEU A 36 -9.62 -5.27 -1.63
CA LEU A 36 -8.77 -4.50 -2.54
C LEU A 36 -7.61 -5.35 -3.09
N GLU A 37 -6.98 -6.15 -2.24
CA GLU A 37 -5.90 -7.09 -2.60
C GLU A 37 -6.39 -8.14 -3.62
N SER A 38 -7.60 -8.68 -3.42
CA SER A 38 -8.20 -9.65 -4.35
C SER A 38 -8.50 -9.10 -5.76
N LYS A 39 -8.48 -7.78 -5.97
CA LYS A 39 -8.79 -7.19 -7.27
C LYS A 39 -7.57 -7.17 -8.18
N ASN A 40 -7.57 -8.02 -9.21
CA ASN A 40 -6.55 -8.05 -10.26
C ASN A 40 -6.21 -6.67 -10.87
N LYS A 41 -7.17 -5.74 -10.96
CA LYS A 41 -6.92 -4.38 -11.48
C LYS A 41 -6.05 -3.51 -10.56
N LEU A 42 -5.96 -3.88 -9.28
CA LEU A 42 -5.24 -3.15 -8.23
C LEU A 42 -4.03 -3.92 -7.71
N LYS A 43 -3.71 -5.08 -8.29
CA LYS A 43 -2.62 -5.96 -7.83
C LYS A 43 -1.24 -5.28 -7.82
N ASP A 44 -1.04 -4.28 -8.68
CA ASP A 44 0.20 -3.51 -8.77
C ASP A 44 0.20 -2.27 -7.86
N ALA A 45 -0.96 -1.91 -7.28
CA ALA A 45 -1.10 -0.76 -6.39
C ALA A 45 -0.60 -1.12 -4.98
N LYS A 46 0.10 -0.19 -4.34
CA LYS A 46 0.53 -0.33 -2.95
C LYS A 46 -0.62 -0.02 -2.00
N LEU A 47 -0.99 -1.00 -1.17
CA LEU A 47 -2.05 -0.86 -0.17
C LEU A 47 -1.44 -0.39 1.15
N VAL A 48 -1.75 0.84 1.54
CA VAL A 48 -1.32 1.41 2.81
C VAL A 48 -2.54 1.54 3.71
N ALA A 49 -2.49 0.87 4.85
CA ALA A 49 -3.50 1.01 5.89
C ALA A 49 -3.07 2.08 6.91
N PHE A 50 -4.02 2.81 7.47
CA PHE A 50 -3.76 3.64 8.64
C PHE A 50 -4.85 3.53 9.70
N THR A 51 -4.48 3.66 10.97
CA THR A 51 -5.41 3.61 12.11
C THR A 51 -5.22 4.81 13.02
N THR A 52 -6.27 5.20 13.74
CA THR A 52 -6.20 6.20 14.81
C THR A 52 -5.51 5.69 16.07
N GLU A 53 -5.40 4.38 16.21
CA GLU A 53 -4.92 3.73 17.42
C GLU A 53 -3.41 3.49 17.39
N LEU A 54 -2.83 3.30 18.57
CA LEU A 54 -1.44 2.86 18.70
C LEU A 54 -1.36 1.40 18.30
N LEU A 55 -0.41 1.08 17.42
CA LEU A 55 -0.26 -0.25 16.87
C LEU A 55 0.82 -1.04 17.61
N GLU A 56 0.45 -2.17 18.19
CA GLU A 56 1.40 -3.20 18.58
C GLU A 56 1.96 -3.92 17.34
N ASP A 57 3.17 -4.47 17.42
CA ASP A 57 3.80 -5.14 16.29
C ASP A 57 3.03 -6.40 15.83
N SER A 58 2.32 -7.06 16.76
CA SER A 58 1.40 -8.17 16.47
C SER A 58 0.25 -7.72 15.56
N GLN A 59 -0.35 -6.57 15.85
CA GLN A 59 -1.45 -5.98 15.09
C GLN A 59 -0.99 -5.50 13.71
N LYS A 60 0.20 -4.89 13.61
CA LYS A 60 0.79 -4.53 12.31
C LYS A 60 0.95 -5.75 11.42
N THR A 61 1.52 -6.83 11.97
CA THR A 61 1.72 -8.09 11.26
C THR A 61 0.41 -8.68 10.78
N TRP A 62 -0.65 -8.62 11.60
CA TRP A 62 -1.97 -9.09 11.21
C TRP A 62 -2.56 -8.29 10.05
N VAL A 63 -2.57 -6.96 10.13
CA VAL A 63 -3.08 -6.11 9.04
C VAL A 63 -2.29 -6.30 7.74
N MET A 64 -0.97 -6.50 7.84
CA MET A 64 -0.13 -6.83 6.69
C MET A 64 -0.45 -8.22 6.10
N SER A 65 -0.79 -9.20 6.94
CA SER A 65 -1.20 -10.54 6.48
C SER A 65 -2.51 -10.55 5.70
N GLU A 66 -3.38 -9.55 5.92
CA GLU A 66 -4.63 -9.36 5.16
C GLU A 66 -4.41 -8.65 3.82
N GLY A 67 -3.16 -8.27 3.49
CA GLY A 67 -2.79 -7.74 2.17
C GLY A 67 -2.30 -6.30 2.16
N ALA A 68 -2.13 -5.64 3.31
CA ALA A 68 -1.52 -4.31 3.37
C ALA A 68 0.01 -4.39 3.16
N ASP A 69 0.56 -3.54 2.30
CA ASP A 69 2.01 -3.39 2.13
C ASP A 69 2.65 -2.62 3.30
N ALA A 70 1.90 -1.71 3.93
CA ALA A 70 2.34 -0.91 5.07
C ALA A 70 1.16 -0.49 5.94
N VAL A 71 1.44 -0.26 7.23
CA VAL A 71 0.44 0.16 8.23
C VAL A 71 1.01 1.31 9.04
N PHE A 72 0.29 2.42 9.11
CA PHE A 72 0.73 3.64 9.81
C PHE A 72 -0.26 4.11 10.87
N GLU A 73 0.25 4.85 11.84
CA GLU A 73 -0.58 5.52 12.84
C GLU A 73 -0.97 6.92 12.33
N LYS A 74 -2.24 7.30 12.51
CA LYS A 74 -2.79 8.56 11.98
C LYS A 74 -1.97 9.79 12.40
N LYS A 75 -1.43 9.79 13.63
CA LYS A 75 -0.61 10.89 14.17
C LYS A 75 0.67 11.14 13.35
N ASN A 76 1.24 10.09 12.76
CA ASN A 76 2.51 10.13 12.02
C ASN A 76 2.31 9.93 10.51
N LEU A 77 1.06 9.75 10.05
CA LEU A 77 0.71 9.34 8.69
C LEU A 77 1.43 10.16 7.61
N MET A 78 1.49 11.48 7.75
CA MET A 78 2.14 12.33 6.73
C MET A 78 3.64 12.08 6.64
N ASN A 79 4.33 11.98 7.79
CA ASN A 79 5.76 11.70 7.83
C ASN A 79 6.07 10.28 7.34
N ASP A 80 5.31 9.30 7.81
CA ASP A 80 5.49 7.90 7.43
C ASP A 80 5.20 7.69 5.94
N MET A 81 4.18 8.36 5.40
CA MET A 81 3.86 8.33 3.98
C MET A 81 4.95 8.98 3.14
N SER A 82 5.47 10.14 3.53
CA SER A 82 6.60 10.77 2.82
C SER A 82 7.83 9.86 2.80
N ASN A 83 8.17 9.24 3.93
CA ASN A 83 9.27 8.29 4.02
C ASN A 83 9.02 7.05 3.14
N TYR A 84 7.78 6.54 3.14
CA TYR A 84 7.39 5.39 2.34
C TYR A 84 7.47 5.67 0.84
N ILE A 85 6.98 6.83 0.39
CA ILE A 85 7.07 7.25 -1.02
C ILE A 85 8.55 7.39 -1.44
N ASN A 86 9.39 7.99 -0.60
CA ASN A 86 10.83 8.09 -0.86
C ASN A 86 11.48 6.72 -0.97
N TYR A 87 11.13 5.79 -0.07
CA TYR A 87 11.60 4.42 -0.11
C TYR A 87 11.22 3.69 -1.41
N LEU A 88 9.97 3.82 -1.85
CA LEU A 88 9.50 3.25 -3.12
C LEU A 88 10.26 3.82 -4.32
N ASN A 89 10.54 5.13 -4.32
CA ASN A 89 11.30 5.79 -5.39
C ASN A 89 12.76 5.33 -5.44
N VAL A 90 13.43 5.19 -4.29
CA VAL A 90 14.82 4.70 -4.21
C VAL A 90 14.92 3.26 -4.71
N LYS A 91 13.97 2.40 -4.32
CA LYS A 91 13.91 1.01 -4.81
C LYS A 91 13.77 0.93 -6.33
N LYS A 92 12.96 1.80 -6.93
CA LYS A 92 12.76 1.88 -8.38
C LYS A 92 14.05 2.28 -9.11
N SER A 93 14.82 3.21 -8.55
CA SER A 93 16.11 3.66 -9.09
C SER A 93 17.21 2.59 -8.98
N ALA A 94 17.24 1.82 -7.89
CA ALA A 94 18.21 0.73 -7.71
C ALA A 94 17.99 -0.44 -8.71
N ALA A 95 16.73 -0.76 -9.05
CA ALA A 95 16.41 -1.80 -10.04
C ALA A 95 16.71 -1.38 -11.49
N SER A 96 16.72 -0.08 -11.79
CA SER A 96 17.06 0.46 -13.11
C SER A 96 18.57 0.35 -13.41
N ASN A 97 19.42 0.56 -12.41
CA ASN A 97 20.88 0.57 -12.58
C ASN A 97 21.49 -0.82 -12.80
N SER A 98 20.77 -1.89 -12.44
CA SER A 98 21.23 -3.27 -12.59
C SER A 98 20.95 -3.88 -13.97
N LYS A 99 20.01 -3.33 -14.77
CA LYS A 99 19.81 -3.75 -16.18
C LYS A 99 20.84 -3.16 -17.14
N LYS A 100 21.38 -1.97 -16.86
CA LYS A 100 22.35 -1.31 -17.75
C LYS A 100 23.75 -1.92 -17.71
N LYS A 101 24.08 -2.71 -16.68
CA LYS A 101 25.41 -3.31 -16.50
C LYS A 101 25.57 -4.71 -17.11
N LYS A 102 24.49 -5.31 -17.65
CA LYS A 102 24.53 -6.66 -18.26
C LYS A 102 24.62 -6.66 -19.80
N SER A 103 24.50 -5.52 -20.49
CA SER A 103 24.67 -5.46 -21.95
C SER A 103 26.04 -4.90 -22.41
N ALA A 104 27.04 -4.90 -21.53
CA ALA A 104 28.39 -4.37 -21.82
C ALA A 104 29.49 -5.43 -21.59
N LYS A 105 29.16 -6.70 -21.83
CA LYS A 105 30.13 -7.77 -22.08
C LYS A 105 29.61 -8.57 -23.28
N GLU A 106 29.82 -7.99 -24.47
CA GLU A 106 30.21 -8.79 -25.64
C GLU A 106 31.59 -9.40 -25.38
#